data_AF-A0A4V6HY90-F1
#
_entry.id   AF-A0A4V6HY90-F1
#
_cell.length_a   1.000
_cell.length_b   1.000
_cell.length_c   1.000
_cell.angle_alpha   90.00
_cell.angle_beta   90.00
_cell.angle_gamma   90.00
#
_symmetry.space_group_name_H-M   'P 1'
#
loop_
_entity.id
_entity.type
_entity.pdbx_description
1 polymer ?
#
loop_
_entity_poly.entity_id
_entity_poly.type
_entity_poly.pdbx_seq_one_letter_code
_entity_poly.pdbx_strand_id
1 'polypeptide(L)'
;MSGYIVGFGAAIGRGLVIKGTKFISEIQGNRYVKKESREMQGIARESLSNKDAREWYVNTQLPKMKELGNRILTLEERAKFHFNFRNQARKDTRDAMKDRKKAEELENDRKNKTWEEWIEYVKKRKGLTKMEDIYNYTIEASQRTNPDVNSKFGIKPQ
;
A
#
# COMPACT_ATOMS: atom_id res chain seq x y z
N MET A 1 34.26 18.24 17.27
CA MET A 1 33.85 19.22 16.24
C MET A 1 34.45 18.77 14.92
N SER A 2 33.64 18.24 14.02
CA SER A 2 33.04 18.95 12.87
C SER A 2 33.92 18.80 11.63
N GLY A 3 33.31 18.29 10.56
CA GLY A 3 33.88 18.34 9.20
C GLY A 3 33.84 17.02 8.43
N TYR A 4 32.64 16.55 8.06
CA TYR A 4 32.52 15.70 6.86
C TYR A 4 31.75 16.49 5.79
N ILE A 5 32.40 16.53 4.62
CA ILE A 5 32.16 17.40 3.48
C ILE A 5 30.80 17.12 2.85
N VAL A 6 29.97 18.15 2.73
CA VAL A 6 28.78 18.15 1.87
C VAL A 6 29.24 18.52 0.46
N GLY A 7 29.50 17.51 -0.37
CA GLY A 7 29.72 17.69 -1.80
C GLY A 7 28.39 17.66 -2.55
N PHE A 8 27.81 18.81 -2.86
CA PHE A 8 26.75 18.92 -3.86
C PHE A 8 27.37 18.85 -5.25
N GLY A 9 27.39 17.65 -5.83
CA GLY A 9 27.71 17.45 -7.25
C GLY A 9 26.42 17.36 -8.06
N ALA A 10 26.11 18.41 -8.82
CA ALA A 10 25.11 18.36 -9.88
C ALA A 10 25.68 17.58 -11.07
N ALA A 11 24.97 16.53 -11.51
CA ALA A 11 25.20 15.91 -12.82
C ALA A 11 23.86 15.37 -13.36
N ILE A 12 23.35 16.04 -14.39
CA ILE A 12 22.26 15.60 -15.25
C ILE A 12 22.83 14.49 -16.15
N GLY A 13 22.27 13.28 -16.09
CA GLY A 13 22.69 12.18 -16.97
C GLY A 13 22.05 10.85 -16.58
N ARG A 14 21.41 10.20 -17.55
CA ARG A 14 20.77 8.88 -17.43
C ARG A 14 21.76 7.85 -16.87
N GLY A 15 21.37 7.14 -15.80
CA GLY A 15 22.05 5.91 -15.36
C GLY A 15 22.94 6.05 -14.12
N LEU A 16 22.38 6.45 -12.98
CA LEU A 16 23.02 6.24 -11.67
C LEU A 16 22.39 5.02 -10.99
N VAL A 17 22.93 3.83 -11.30
CA VAL A 17 22.72 2.64 -10.46
C VAL A 17 23.64 2.78 -9.26
N ILE A 18 23.19 3.51 -8.23
CA ILE A 18 23.90 3.61 -6.96
C ILE A 18 23.64 2.30 -6.21
N LYS A 19 24.70 1.60 -5.82
CA LYS A 19 24.71 0.35 -5.03
C LYS A 19 24.22 0.55 -3.57
N GLY A 20 23.31 1.49 -3.34
CA GLY A 20 22.70 1.90 -2.08
C GLY A 20 21.19 2.17 -2.19
N THR A 21 20.53 1.75 -3.27
CA THR A 21 19.10 1.94 -3.53
C THR A 21 18.20 1.34 -2.45
N LYS A 22 18.61 0.23 -1.80
CA LYS A 22 17.81 -0.46 -0.77
C LYS A 22 17.37 0.43 0.40
N PHE A 23 18.21 1.38 0.81
CA PHE A 23 17.88 2.26 1.94
C PHE A 23 16.94 3.41 1.52
N ILE A 24 17.04 3.89 0.28
CA ILE A 24 16.27 5.05 -0.19
C ILE A 24 14.81 4.67 -0.45
N SER A 25 14.58 3.53 -1.07
CA SER A 25 13.28 3.03 -1.50
C SER A 25 12.38 2.54 -0.36
N GLU A 26 12.91 1.83 0.65
CA GLU A 26 12.14 1.46 1.85
C GLU A 26 11.74 2.72 2.65
N ILE A 27 12.65 3.69 2.79
CA ILE A 27 12.35 4.99 3.41
C ILE A 27 11.31 5.76 2.60
N GLN A 28 11.41 5.76 1.27
CA GLN A 28 10.43 6.39 0.38
C GLN A 28 9.07 5.70 0.48
N GLY A 29 9.03 4.36 0.47
CA GLY A 29 7.81 3.57 0.61
C GLY A 29 7.08 3.87 1.91
N ASN A 30 7.79 3.86 3.04
CA ASN A 30 7.22 4.23 4.33
C ASN A 30 6.76 5.69 4.38
N ARG A 31 7.52 6.61 3.77
CA ARG A 31 7.11 8.01 3.64
C ARG A 31 5.82 8.16 2.83
N TYR A 32 5.68 7.41 1.74
CA TYR A 32 4.46 7.40 0.93
C TYR A 32 3.29 6.85 1.73
N VAL A 33 3.42 5.67 2.35
CA VAL A 33 2.36 5.08 3.18
C VAL A 33 1.91 6.04 4.29
N LYS A 34 2.86 6.70 4.99
CA LYS A 34 2.53 7.67 6.02
C LYS A 34 1.78 8.90 5.48
N LYS A 35 2.22 9.45 4.34
CA LYS A 35 1.59 10.61 3.71
C LYS A 35 0.17 10.31 3.24
N GLU A 36 -0.10 9.05 2.89
CA GLU A 36 -1.40 8.60 2.42
C GLU A 36 -2.35 8.12 3.51
N SER A 37 -1.99 8.32 4.77
CA SER A 37 -2.88 8.02 5.87
C SER A 37 -4.13 8.89 5.85
N ARG A 38 -5.23 8.35 6.39
CA ARG A 38 -6.49 9.09 6.60
C ARG A 38 -6.26 10.47 7.23
N GLU A 39 -5.42 10.51 8.26
CA GLU A 39 -5.13 11.71 9.05
C GLU A 39 -4.45 12.79 8.20
N MET A 40 -3.47 12.41 7.38
CA MET A 40 -2.78 13.32 6.48
C MET A 40 -3.66 13.81 5.33
N GLN A 41 -4.70 13.03 4.98
CA GLN A 41 -5.71 13.41 3.99
C GLN A 41 -6.86 14.24 4.59
N GLY A 42 -6.83 14.56 5.89
CA GLY A 42 -7.84 15.39 6.55
C GLY A 42 -9.20 14.71 6.72
N ILE A 43 -9.29 13.40 6.55
CA ILE A 43 -10.55 12.65 6.74
C ILE A 43 -10.71 12.39 8.23
N ALA A 44 -11.83 12.80 8.84
CA ALA A 44 -12.07 12.55 10.26
C ALA A 44 -12.37 11.07 10.54
N ARG A 45 -12.12 10.62 11.78
CA ARG A 45 -12.58 9.28 12.23
C ARG A 45 -14.10 9.23 12.18
N GLU A 46 -14.64 8.06 11.87
CA GLU A 46 -16.09 7.78 11.96
C GLU A 46 -16.98 8.76 11.16
N SER A 47 -16.44 9.32 10.08
CA SER A 47 -17.06 10.40 9.31
C SER A 47 -17.73 9.94 8.02
N LEU A 48 -17.29 8.81 7.46
CA LEU A 48 -17.75 8.33 6.16
C LEU A 48 -18.85 7.27 6.29
N SER A 49 -19.86 7.33 5.42
CA SER A 49 -20.80 6.23 5.25
C SER A 49 -20.08 4.97 4.71
N ASN A 50 -20.71 3.80 4.82
CA ASN A 50 -20.13 2.57 4.26
C ASN A 50 -19.88 2.66 2.74
N LYS A 51 -20.75 3.39 2.02
CA LYS A 51 -20.59 3.63 0.60
C LYS A 51 -19.41 4.58 0.33
N ASP A 52 -19.33 5.70 1.03
CA ASP A 52 -18.27 6.70 0.81
C ASP A 52 -16.91 6.17 1.22
N ALA A 53 -16.84 5.41 2.32
CA ALA A 53 -15.63 4.71 2.73
C ALA A 53 -15.17 3.71 1.67
N ARG A 54 -16.12 2.98 1.05
CA ARG A 54 -15.81 2.05 -0.03
C ARG A 54 -15.34 2.78 -1.29
N GLU A 55 -16.01 3.87 -1.66
CA GLU A 55 -15.64 4.71 -2.80
C GLU A 55 -14.23 5.26 -2.62
N TRP A 56 -13.92 5.84 -1.46
CA TRP A 56 -12.60 6.35 -1.13
C TRP A 56 -11.52 5.25 -1.20
N TYR A 57 -11.80 4.07 -0.64
CA TYR A 57 -10.88 2.94 -0.76
C TYR A 57 -10.62 2.56 -2.23
N VAL A 58 -11.67 2.41 -3.04
CA VAL A 58 -11.55 1.88 -4.39
C VAL A 58 -11.01 2.91 -5.38
N ASN A 59 -11.54 4.12 -5.37
CA ASN A 59 -11.29 5.14 -6.38
C ASN A 59 -10.29 6.22 -5.95
N THR A 60 -9.85 6.22 -4.70
CA THR A 60 -8.77 7.09 -4.24
C THR A 60 -7.54 6.30 -3.81
N GLN A 61 -7.68 5.36 -2.89
CA GLN A 61 -6.54 4.66 -2.30
C GLN A 61 -5.85 3.69 -3.27
N LEU A 62 -6.61 2.85 -4.00
CA LEU A 62 -6.01 1.87 -4.92
C LEU A 62 -5.30 2.51 -6.14
N PRO A 63 -5.87 3.50 -6.85
CA PRO A 63 -5.16 4.18 -7.94
C PRO A 63 -3.90 4.88 -7.45
N LYS A 64 -3.95 5.49 -6.27
CA LYS A 64 -2.81 6.17 -5.67
C LYS A 64 -1.68 5.22 -5.28
N MET A 65 -2.02 4.06 -4.72
CA MET A 65 -1.06 2.98 -4.48
C MET A 65 -0.36 2.58 -5.78
N LYS A 66 -1.10 2.42 -6.88
CA LYS A 66 -0.53 2.07 -8.19
C LYS A 66 0.43 3.17 -8.69
N GLU A 67 0.00 4.43 -8.64
CA GLU A 67 0.82 5.58 -9.05
C GLU A 67 2.14 5.66 -8.28
N LEU A 68 2.08 5.55 -6.95
CA LEU A 68 3.25 5.66 -6.08
C LEU A 68 4.15 4.43 -6.17
N GLY A 69 3.56 3.23 -6.28
CA GLY A 69 4.29 1.97 -6.42
C GLY A 69 5.13 1.91 -7.70
N ASN A 70 4.67 2.54 -8.78
CA ASN A 70 5.43 2.66 -10.04
C ASN A 70 6.73 3.47 -9.89
N ARG A 71 6.86 4.29 -8.84
CA ARG A 71 8.07 5.07 -8.54
C ARG A 71 9.13 4.28 -7.77
N ILE A 72 8.78 3.09 -7.26
CA ILE A 72 9.69 2.22 -6.52
C ILE A 72 10.43 1.31 -7.48
N LEU A 73 11.76 1.34 -7.39
CA LEU A 73 12.64 0.76 -8.40
C LEU A 73 12.75 -0.76 -8.31
N THR A 74 12.99 -1.31 -7.12
CA THR A 74 13.19 -2.76 -6.99
C THR A 74 11.85 -3.48 -6.79
N LEU A 75 11.80 -4.72 -7.27
CA LEU A 75 10.60 -5.54 -7.21
C LEU A 75 10.20 -5.88 -5.76
N GLU A 76 11.18 -6.24 -4.91
CA GLU A 76 10.94 -6.55 -3.50
C GLU A 76 10.32 -5.37 -2.75
N GLU A 77 10.89 -4.18 -2.90
CA GLU A 77 10.41 -2.99 -2.21
C GLU A 77 9.07 -2.54 -2.74
N ARG A 78 8.85 -2.67 -4.06
CA ARG A 78 7.55 -2.40 -4.66
C ARG A 78 6.49 -3.33 -4.07
N ALA A 79 6.80 -4.63 -3.91
CA ALA A 79 5.90 -5.58 -3.27
C ALA A 79 5.63 -5.26 -1.80
N LYS A 80 6.67 -4.98 -1.01
CA LYS A 80 6.54 -4.53 0.39
C LYS A 80 5.71 -3.26 0.50
N PHE A 81 5.94 -2.28 -0.37
CA PHE A 81 5.16 -1.05 -0.43
C PHE A 81 3.69 -1.33 -0.73
N HIS A 82 3.38 -2.06 -1.79
CA HIS A 82 2.00 -2.39 -2.14
C HIS A 82 1.28 -3.15 -1.02
N PHE A 83 1.99 -4.06 -0.36
CA PHE A 83 1.47 -4.79 0.79
C PHE A 83 1.18 -3.86 1.99
N ASN A 84 2.16 -3.06 2.39
CA ASN A 84 2.03 -2.13 3.52
C ASN A 84 0.96 -1.07 3.26
N PHE A 85 0.96 -0.49 2.05
CA PHE A 85 -0.04 0.49 1.63
C PHE A 85 -1.44 -0.09 1.70
N ARG A 86 -1.66 -1.31 1.17
CA ARG A 86 -2.97 -1.95 1.25
C ARG A 86 -3.42 -2.16 2.69
N ASN A 87 -2.53 -2.64 3.56
CA ASN A 87 -2.87 -2.86 4.96
C ASN A 87 -3.24 -1.54 5.65
N GLN A 88 -2.48 -0.47 5.39
CA GLN A 88 -2.76 0.86 5.89
C GLN A 88 -4.08 1.41 5.34
N ALA A 89 -4.31 1.36 4.03
CA ALA A 89 -5.54 1.81 3.39
C ALA A 89 -6.77 1.09 3.95
N ARG A 90 -6.68 -0.22 4.23
CA ARG A 90 -7.78 -0.98 4.86
C ARG A 90 -8.05 -0.49 6.28
N LYS A 91 -7.01 -0.29 7.09
CA LYS A 91 -7.11 0.23 8.45
C LYS A 91 -7.73 1.64 8.45
N ASP A 92 -7.21 2.51 7.61
CA ASP A 92 -7.67 3.89 7.46
C ASP A 92 -9.12 3.97 6.99
N THR A 93 -9.52 3.12 6.04
CA THR A 93 -10.92 3.00 5.61
C THR A 93 -11.82 2.59 6.76
N ARG A 94 -11.43 1.56 7.52
CA ARG A 94 -12.20 1.10 8.70
C ARG A 94 -12.27 2.18 9.79
N ASP A 95 -11.20 2.93 10.01
CA ASP A 95 -11.19 4.05 10.96
C ASP A 95 -12.08 5.23 10.49
N ALA A 96 -12.20 5.45 9.19
CA ALA A 96 -13.09 6.48 8.63
C ALA A 96 -14.57 6.08 8.67
N MET A 97 -14.90 4.78 8.73
CA MET A 97 -16.29 4.31 8.72
C MET A 97 -17.07 4.75 9.97
N LYS A 98 -18.22 5.40 9.74
CA LYS A 98 -19.20 5.78 10.76
C LYS A 98 -19.91 4.56 11.37
N ASP A 99 -20.10 3.50 10.59
CA ASP A 99 -20.65 2.23 11.06
C ASP A 99 -19.55 1.41 11.80
N ARG A 100 -19.44 1.64 13.11
CA ARG A 100 -18.39 1.04 13.94
C ARG A 100 -18.55 -0.46 14.10
N LYS A 101 -19.78 -0.94 14.21
CA LYS A 101 -20.08 -2.38 14.25
C LYS A 101 -19.54 -3.06 13.00
N LYS A 102 -19.81 -2.49 11.81
CA LYS A 102 -19.30 -3.08 10.57
C LYS A 102 -17.78 -2.98 10.46
N ALA A 103 -17.18 -1.90 10.93
CA ALA A 103 -15.73 -1.73 10.94
C ALA A 103 -15.04 -2.81 11.81
N GLU A 104 -15.59 -3.08 12.99
CA GLU A 104 -15.11 -4.13 13.92
C GLU A 104 -15.26 -5.54 13.34
N GLU A 105 -16.41 -5.87 12.75
CA GLU A 105 -16.61 -7.13 12.03
C GLU A 105 -15.53 -7.32 10.96
N LEU A 106 -15.25 -6.28 10.16
CA LEU A 106 -14.23 -6.34 9.11
C LEU A 106 -12.81 -6.47 9.66
N GLU A 107 -12.51 -5.90 10.83
CA GLU A 107 -11.21 -6.03 11.49
C GLU A 107 -11.02 -7.46 11.99
N ASN A 108 -12.04 -8.05 12.58
CA ASN A 108 -11.99 -9.42 13.13
C ASN A 108 -11.94 -10.49 12.03
N ASP A 109 -12.85 -10.43 11.06
CA ASP A 109 -12.97 -11.46 10.02
C ASP A 109 -11.86 -11.38 8.97
N ARG A 110 -11.28 -10.19 8.79
CA ARG A 110 -10.33 -9.91 7.72
C ARG A 110 -9.10 -9.16 8.22
N LYS A 111 -8.51 -9.66 9.31
CA LYS A 111 -7.25 -9.17 9.87
C LYS A 111 -6.16 -9.01 8.80
N ASN A 112 -5.37 -7.96 8.95
CA ASN A 112 -4.18 -7.78 8.12
C ASN A 112 -3.13 -8.80 8.55
N LYS A 113 -2.50 -9.45 7.58
CA LYS A 113 -1.40 -10.38 7.82
C LYS A 113 -0.11 -9.61 8.08
N THR A 114 0.85 -10.23 8.76
CA THR A 114 2.25 -9.78 8.69
C THR A 114 2.83 -10.09 7.32
N TRP A 115 4.01 -9.53 7.02
CA TRP A 115 4.69 -9.79 5.75
C TRP A 115 5.02 -11.29 5.62
N GLU A 116 5.53 -11.90 6.68
CA GLU A 116 5.92 -13.30 6.74
C GLU A 116 4.71 -14.22 6.53
N GLU A 117 3.61 -13.97 7.26
CA GLU A 117 2.36 -14.71 7.10
C GLU A 117 1.77 -14.58 5.69
N TRP A 118 1.94 -13.42 5.06
CA TRP A 118 1.51 -13.21 3.68
C TRP A 118 2.37 -14.03 2.70
N ILE A 119 3.68 -14.02 2.85
CA ILE A 119 4.59 -14.81 2.01
C ILE A 119 4.26 -16.31 2.12
N GLU A 120 4.09 -16.82 3.34
CA GLU A 120 3.71 -18.22 3.58
C GLU A 120 2.35 -18.55 2.96
N TYR A 121 1.37 -17.66 3.13
CA TYR A 121 0.07 -17.78 2.52
C TYR A 121 0.14 -17.88 1.00
N VAL A 122 0.93 -17.02 0.36
CA VAL A 122 1.10 -17.04 -1.11
C VAL A 122 1.77 -18.34 -1.55
N LYS A 123 2.86 -18.76 -0.89
CA LYS A 123 3.55 -20.03 -1.17
C LYS A 123 2.57 -21.20 -1.12
N LYS A 124 1.82 -21.33 -0.01
CA LYS A 124 0.85 -22.43 0.19
C LYS A 124 -0.32 -22.37 -0.81
N ARG A 125 -0.91 -21.20 -1.02
CA ARG A 125 -2.16 -21.05 -1.78
C ARG A 125 -1.93 -21.01 -3.29
N LYS A 126 -0.75 -20.61 -3.74
CA LYS A 126 -0.41 -20.48 -5.16
C LYS A 126 0.66 -21.46 -5.64
N GLY A 127 1.28 -22.21 -4.74
CA GLY A 127 2.37 -23.13 -5.09
C GLY A 127 3.62 -22.42 -5.61
N LEU A 128 3.77 -21.12 -5.33
CA LEU A 128 4.91 -20.33 -5.79
C LEU A 128 6.12 -20.57 -4.89
N THR A 129 7.27 -20.81 -5.51
CA THR A 129 8.54 -21.07 -4.80
C THR A 129 9.57 -19.96 -4.99
N LYS A 130 9.54 -19.26 -6.14
CA LYS A 130 10.44 -18.15 -6.43
C LYS A 130 9.92 -16.85 -5.82
N MET A 131 10.81 -16.09 -5.19
CA MET A 131 10.45 -14.80 -4.56
C MET A 131 9.98 -13.75 -5.59
N GLU A 132 10.54 -13.76 -6.80
CA GLU A 132 10.10 -12.86 -7.88
C GLU A 132 8.61 -13.04 -8.21
N ASP A 133 8.15 -14.29 -8.35
CA ASP A 133 6.75 -14.60 -8.62
C ASP A 133 5.85 -14.19 -7.45
N ILE A 134 6.32 -14.41 -6.21
CA ILE A 134 5.61 -14.00 -4.99
C ILE A 134 5.48 -12.48 -4.91
N TYR A 135 6.54 -11.73 -5.27
CA TYR A 135 6.52 -10.27 -5.29
C TYR A 135 5.58 -9.74 -6.36
N ASN A 136 5.64 -10.27 -7.58
CA ASN A 136 4.71 -9.92 -8.67
C ASN A 136 3.26 -10.21 -8.28
N TYR A 137 3.00 -11.39 -7.70
CA TYR A 137 1.68 -11.75 -7.19
C TYR A 137 1.22 -10.79 -6.09
N THR A 138 2.11 -10.39 -5.19
CA THR A 138 1.78 -9.46 -4.09
C THR A 138 1.38 -8.10 -4.62
N ILE A 139 2.13 -7.54 -5.58
CA ILE A 139 1.83 -6.26 -6.22
C ILE A 139 0.44 -6.30 -6.86
N GLU A 140 0.15 -7.36 -7.63
CA GLU A 140 -1.11 -7.53 -8.33
C GLU A 140 -2.27 -7.76 -7.36
N ALA A 141 -2.12 -8.68 -6.39
CA ALA A 141 -3.13 -8.98 -5.40
C ALA A 141 -3.47 -7.77 -4.52
N SER A 142 -2.48 -6.92 -4.22
CA SER A 142 -2.71 -5.70 -3.43
C SER A 142 -3.60 -4.69 -4.15
N GLN A 143 -3.60 -4.67 -5.48
CA GLN A 143 -4.41 -3.76 -6.30
C GLN A 143 -5.85 -4.25 -6.50
N ARG A 144 -6.13 -5.53 -6.20
CA ARG A 144 -7.47 -6.08 -6.38
C ARG A 144 -8.49 -5.48 -5.42
N THR A 145 -9.70 -5.30 -5.94
CA THR A 145 -10.89 -4.90 -5.19
C THR A 145 -11.97 -5.99 -5.28
N ASN A 146 -12.84 -6.11 -4.28
CA ASN A 146 -13.92 -7.10 -4.29
C ASN A 146 -15.08 -6.59 -5.19
N PRO A 147 -15.40 -7.30 -6.29
CA PRO A 147 -16.41 -6.86 -7.26
C PRO A 147 -17.84 -6.91 -6.70
N ASP A 148 -18.15 -7.87 -5.83
CA ASP A 148 -19.50 -8.00 -5.24
C ASP A 148 -19.81 -6.83 -4.31
N VAL A 149 -18.82 -6.43 -3.48
CA VAL A 149 -18.95 -5.27 -2.60
C VAL A 149 -19.04 -3.98 -3.41
N ASN A 150 -18.30 -3.87 -4.52
CA ASN A 150 -18.41 -2.72 -5.42
C ASN A 150 -19.81 -2.62 -6.01
N SER A 151 -20.32 -3.74 -6.55
CA SER A 151 -21.65 -3.81 -7.14
C SER A 151 -22.75 -3.49 -6.13
N LYS A 152 -22.64 -3.99 -4.88
CA LYS A 152 -23.55 -3.67 -3.78
C LYS A 152 -23.71 -2.17 -3.54
N PHE A 153 -22.63 -1.39 -3.71
CA PHE A 153 -22.62 0.06 -3.50
C PHE A 153 -22.71 0.88 -4.79
N GLY A 154 -22.82 0.23 -5.96
CA GLY A 154 -22.84 0.89 -7.26
C GLY A 154 -21.51 1.55 -7.65
N ILE A 155 -20.39 1.04 -7.13
CA ILE A 155 -19.05 1.62 -7.30
C ILE A 155 -18.37 1.00 -8.51
N LYS A 156 -17.84 1.84 -9.40
CA LYS A 156 -17.04 1.41 -10.55
C LYS A 156 -15.57 1.78 -10.31
N PRO A 157 -14.67 0.79 -10.24
CA PRO A 157 -13.23 1.06 -10.14
C PRO A 157 -12.75 1.86 -11.35
N GLN A 158 -11.93 2.89 -11.10
CA GLN A 158 -11.23 3.66 -12.14
C GLN A 158 -9.91 2.99 -12.56
#